data_AF-A0A7S4P4I6-F1
#
_entry.id   AF-A0A7S4P4I6-F1
#
_cell.length_a   1.000
_cell.length_b   1.000
_cell.length_c   1.000
_cell.angle_alpha   90.00
_cell.angle_beta   90.00
_cell.angle_gamma   90.00
#
_symmetry.space_group_name_H-M   'P 1'
#
loop_
_entity.id
_entity.type
_entity.pdbx_description
1 polymer ?
#
loop_
_entity_poly.entity_id
_entity_poly.type
_entity_poly.pdbx_seq_one_letter_code
_entity_poly.pdbx_strand_id
1 'polypeptide(L)'
;HTLAGYFEKADEIWKNQETKLLWHRAILEMKDLLLEQMKSEVLSTRREFVTRLRNLCRIDDNIIVKEVLEDLCCNSNVFLFLLTIIQETISDETFHYKKMQIDAAACLRQLALYTKQRRIHLKETPEILQKAAEVLGKDGDFEFKQRLVAFVANLSIDDPGIREVMVRNSDLLNSMKDLLEHADQSAINENVLAVFFNLSMDVQQTQRILKFIPMQRLIDVLLNGSPKAKYRAAGLLKNLLKNIELHDVLSRTESIREAVAHAMARGDDETRQRATSVLKTLEGTLRRSAASQEEDHGAVQSASTRLLKVGILQGTVAGSAEEAGEASGHVNVMLC
;
A
#
# COMPACT_ATOMS: atom_id res chain seq x y z
N HIS A 1 20.40 -29.76 -27.18
CA HIS A 1 19.48 -30.25 -26.13
C HIS A 1 18.82 -29.05 -25.44
N THR A 2 17.53 -28.83 -25.64
CA THR A 2 16.81 -27.70 -25.05
C THR A 2 16.43 -28.00 -23.59
N LEU A 3 16.34 -26.99 -22.72
CA LEU A 3 15.84 -27.16 -21.35
C LEU A 3 14.47 -27.87 -21.32
N ALA A 4 13.62 -27.64 -22.32
CA ALA A 4 12.35 -28.36 -22.51
C ALA A 4 12.53 -29.88 -22.50
N GLY A 5 13.57 -30.40 -23.17
CA GLY A 5 13.88 -31.84 -23.17
C GLY A 5 14.45 -32.35 -21.85
N TYR A 6 15.03 -31.47 -21.01
CA TYR A 6 15.42 -31.84 -19.65
C TYR A 6 14.22 -31.83 -18.69
N PHE A 7 13.20 -30.99 -18.91
CA PHE A 7 11.96 -30.99 -18.12
C PHE A 7 11.15 -32.28 -18.31
N GLU A 8 11.09 -32.83 -19.52
CA GLU A 8 10.40 -34.11 -19.79
C GLU A 8 11.09 -35.32 -19.13
N LYS A 9 12.35 -35.18 -18.69
CA LYS A 9 13.18 -36.27 -18.16
C LYS A 9 13.69 -36.05 -16.73
N ALA A 10 13.07 -35.16 -15.96
CA ALA A 10 13.51 -34.78 -14.61
C ALA A 10 13.78 -35.99 -13.69
N ASP A 11 12.94 -37.03 -13.75
CA ASP A 11 13.08 -38.26 -12.95
C ASP A 11 14.23 -39.18 -13.41
N GLU A 12 14.63 -39.14 -14.68
CA GLU A 12 15.79 -39.86 -15.20
C GLU A 12 17.09 -39.11 -14.90
N ILE A 13 17.08 -37.78 -15.01
CA ILE A 13 18.24 -36.91 -14.74
C ILE A 13 18.73 -37.09 -13.30
N TRP A 14 17.81 -37.28 -12.35
CA TRP A 14 18.17 -37.37 -10.94
C TRP A 14 18.79 -38.71 -10.53
N LYS A 15 18.74 -39.73 -11.39
CA LYS A 15 19.31 -41.07 -11.14
C LYS A 15 20.77 -41.21 -11.61
N ASN A 16 21.24 -40.36 -12.51
CA ASN A 16 22.59 -40.44 -13.08
C ASN A 16 23.40 -39.15 -12.81
N GLN A 17 24.58 -39.31 -12.20
CA GLN A 17 25.50 -38.25 -11.79
C GLN A 17 25.99 -37.38 -12.97
N GLU A 18 26.17 -37.98 -14.15
CA GLU A 18 26.62 -37.29 -15.36
C GLU A 18 25.53 -36.34 -15.89
N THR A 19 24.28 -36.79 -15.93
CA THR A 19 23.13 -35.96 -16.29
C THR A 19 22.90 -34.82 -15.30
N LYS A 20 23.17 -35.01 -14.00
CA LYS A 20 23.13 -33.92 -13.01
C LYS A 20 24.17 -32.85 -13.34
N LEU A 21 25.42 -33.24 -13.61
CA LEU A 21 26.50 -32.31 -13.96
C LEU A 21 26.20 -31.55 -15.26
N LEU A 22 25.65 -32.22 -16.27
CA LEU A 22 25.22 -31.57 -17.52
C LEU A 22 24.10 -30.55 -17.27
N TRP A 23 23.13 -30.90 -16.43
CA TRP A 23 22.02 -30.01 -16.08
C TRP A 23 22.50 -28.81 -15.26
N HIS A 24 23.45 -29.02 -14.34
CA HIS A 24 24.11 -27.94 -13.59
C HIS A 24 24.83 -26.95 -14.53
N ARG A 25 25.64 -27.47 -15.45
CA ARG A 25 26.35 -26.64 -16.44
C ARG A 25 25.38 -25.85 -17.31
N ALA A 26 24.30 -26.49 -17.78
CA ALA A 26 23.28 -25.83 -18.60
C ALA A 26 22.59 -24.66 -17.87
N ILE A 27 22.38 -24.77 -16.56
CA ILE A 27 21.79 -23.67 -15.76
C ILE A 27 22.77 -22.50 -15.62
N LEU A 28 24.06 -22.78 -15.41
CA LEU A 28 25.07 -21.72 -15.35
C LEU A 28 25.26 -21.03 -16.70
N GLU A 29 25.33 -21.78 -17.80
CA GLU A 29 25.35 -21.23 -19.17
C GLU A 29 24.09 -20.40 -19.47
N MET A 30 22.94 -20.78 -18.91
CA MET A 30 21.71 -20.00 -19.04
C MET A 30 21.81 -18.62 -18.38
N LYS A 31 22.52 -18.49 -17.25
CA LYS A 31 22.77 -17.18 -16.63
C LYS A 31 23.51 -16.27 -17.61
N ASP A 32 24.58 -16.77 -18.21
CA ASP A 32 25.41 -15.98 -19.13
C ASP A 32 24.62 -15.60 -20.38
N LEU A 33 23.84 -16.54 -20.93
CA LEU A 33 22.93 -16.28 -22.04
C LEU A 33 21.88 -15.20 -21.70
N LEU A 34 21.28 -15.25 -20.51
CA LEU A 34 20.32 -14.24 -20.07
C LEU A 34 20.97 -12.85 -20.02
N LEU A 35 22.18 -12.75 -19.46
CA LEU A 35 22.92 -11.49 -19.40
C LEU A 35 23.34 -10.96 -20.78
N GLU A 36 23.61 -11.85 -21.74
CA GLU A 36 23.85 -11.47 -23.14
C GLU A 36 22.56 -10.96 -23.79
N GLN A 37 21.45 -11.69 -23.65
CA GLN A 37 20.15 -11.31 -24.22
C GLN A 37 19.64 -9.97 -23.71
N MET A 38 19.98 -9.57 -22.48
CA MET A 38 19.65 -8.25 -21.94
C MET A 38 20.25 -7.09 -22.74
N LYS A 39 21.34 -7.33 -23.47
CA LYS A 39 22.00 -6.31 -24.30
C LYS A 39 21.31 -6.10 -25.65
N SER A 40 20.38 -7.00 -26.03
CA SER A 40 19.69 -6.94 -27.31
C SER A 40 18.59 -5.89 -27.30
N GLU A 41 18.48 -5.14 -28.39
CA GLU A 41 17.35 -4.25 -28.68
C GLU A 41 16.20 -4.97 -29.41
N VAL A 42 16.42 -6.21 -29.84
CA VAL A 42 15.45 -6.96 -30.63
C VAL A 42 14.39 -7.60 -29.71
N LEU A 43 13.13 -7.19 -29.88
CA LEU A 43 12.01 -7.67 -29.04
C LEU A 43 11.83 -9.20 -29.05
N SER A 44 12.16 -9.90 -30.14
CA SER A 44 12.12 -11.37 -30.17
C SER A 44 13.15 -11.97 -29.20
N THR A 45 14.38 -11.45 -29.17
CA THR A 45 15.42 -11.85 -28.20
C THR A 45 15.00 -11.50 -26.77
N ARG A 46 14.42 -10.31 -26.54
CA ARG A 46 13.90 -9.92 -25.22
C ARG A 46 12.77 -10.83 -24.75
N ARG A 47 11.94 -11.35 -25.66
CA ARG A 47 10.88 -12.32 -25.35
C ARG A 47 11.45 -13.67 -24.94
N GLU A 48 12.49 -14.13 -25.61
CA GLU A 48 13.21 -15.34 -25.22
C GLU A 48 13.83 -15.20 -23.83
N PHE A 49 14.43 -14.04 -23.52
CA PHE A 49 14.93 -13.73 -22.18
C PHE A 49 13.83 -13.89 -21.13
N VAL A 50 12.68 -13.24 -21.32
CA VAL A 50 11.55 -13.31 -20.37
C VAL A 50 11.07 -14.75 -20.22
N THR A 51 10.96 -15.50 -21.31
CA THR A 51 10.52 -16.90 -21.29
C THR A 51 11.48 -17.79 -20.50
N ARG A 52 12.79 -17.64 -20.73
CA ARG A 52 13.83 -18.42 -20.04
C ARG A 52 13.89 -18.08 -18.56
N LEU A 53 13.91 -16.80 -18.23
CA LEU A 53 13.87 -16.35 -16.84
C LEU A 53 12.59 -16.82 -16.14
N ARG A 54 11.44 -16.76 -16.82
CA ARG A 54 10.18 -17.25 -16.28
C ARG A 54 10.24 -18.72 -15.94
N ASN A 55 10.85 -19.54 -16.81
CA ASN A 55 11.03 -20.96 -16.56
C ASN A 55 11.94 -21.22 -15.35
N LEU A 56 13.04 -20.47 -15.19
CA LEU A 56 13.88 -20.55 -13.98
C LEU A 56 13.09 -20.17 -12.73
N CYS A 57 12.35 -19.06 -12.75
CA CYS A 57 11.53 -18.61 -11.62
C CYS A 57 10.39 -19.56 -11.22
N ARG A 58 10.14 -20.64 -11.97
CA ARG A 58 9.16 -21.71 -11.64
C ARG A 58 9.82 -22.92 -10.97
N ILE A 59 11.14 -22.99 -10.92
CA ILE A 59 11.88 -24.06 -10.26
C ILE A 59 12.30 -23.55 -8.86
N ASP A 60 11.49 -23.82 -7.86
CA ASP A 60 11.66 -23.35 -6.48
C ASP A 60 12.42 -24.34 -5.58
N ASP A 61 12.55 -25.60 -5.98
CA ASP A 61 13.21 -26.64 -5.16
C ASP A 61 14.66 -26.96 -5.57
N ASN A 62 15.19 -26.28 -6.60
CA ASN A 62 16.54 -26.55 -7.08
C ASN A 62 17.58 -25.56 -6.56
N ILE A 63 18.65 -26.08 -5.93
CA ILE A 63 19.68 -25.24 -5.30
C ILE A 63 20.47 -24.38 -6.29
N ILE A 64 20.78 -24.88 -7.49
CA ILE A 64 21.56 -24.14 -8.49
C ILE A 64 20.70 -23.09 -9.18
N VAL A 65 19.41 -23.39 -9.40
CA VAL A 65 18.48 -22.35 -9.86
C VAL A 65 18.39 -21.22 -8.83
N LYS A 66 18.37 -21.54 -7.52
CA LYS A 66 18.40 -20.51 -6.47
C LYS A 66 19.67 -19.66 -6.54
N GLU A 67 20.84 -20.27 -6.72
CA GLU A 67 22.11 -19.55 -6.90
C GLU A 67 22.06 -18.62 -8.12
N VAL A 68 21.56 -19.09 -9.27
CA VAL A 68 21.42 -18.24 -10.46
C VAL A 68 20.41 -17.11 -10.23
N LEU A 69 19.28 -17.38 -9.59
CA LEU A 69 18.29 -16.34 -9.27
C LEU A 69 18.84 -15.32 -8.27
N GLU A 70 19.68 -15.74 -7.32
CA GLU A 70 20.38 -14.85 -6.39
C GLU A 70 21.34 -13.91 -7.11
N ASP A 71 22.15 -14.43 -8.02
CA ASP A 71 23.05 -13.63 -8.86
C ASP A 71 22.25 -12.60 -9.68
N LEU A 72 21.15 -13.03 -10.31
CA LEU A 72 20.30 -12.16 -11.11
C LEU A 72 19.59 -11.09 -10.24
N CYS A 73 19.16 -11.44 -9.03
CA CYS A 73 18.55 -10.50 -8.09
C CYS A 73 19.51 -9.44 -7.59
N CYS A 74 20.82 -9.70 -7.57
CA CYS A 74 21.83 -8.70 -7.21
C CYS A 74 22.05 -7.66 -8.32
N ASN A 75 21.56 -7.91 -9.53
CA ASN A 75 21.74 -7.04 -10.68
C ASN A 75 20.46 -6.23 -10.97
N SER A 76 20.43 -4.98 -10.52
CA SER A 76 19.30 -4.07 -10.73
C SER A 76 18.92 -3.85 -12.19
N ASN A 77 19.87 -4.02 -13.13
CA ASN A 77 19.56 -3.93 -14.55
C ASN A 77 18.57 -5.01 -15.00
N VAL A 78 18.51 -6.16 -14.31
CA VAL A 78 17.49 -7.19 -14.58
C VAL A 78 16.09 -6.64 -14.33
N PHE A 79 15.90 -5.93 -13.21
CA PHE A 79 14.62 -5.31 -12.86
C PHE A 79 14.25 -4.18 -13.83
N LEU A 80 15.19 -3.28 -14.11
CA LEU A 80 14.98 -2.17 -15.04
C LEU A 80 14.69 -2.66 -16.46
N PHE A 81 15.35 -3.74 -16.90
CA PHE A 81 15.12 -4.35 -18.21
C PHE A 81 13.73 -4.98 -18.32
N LEU A 82 13.30 -5.73 -17.29
CA LEU A 82 11.94 -6.30 -17.25
C LEU A 82 10.86 -5.21 -17.25
N LEU A 83 11.06 -4.12 -16.48
CA LEU A 83 10.14 -2.98 -16.48
C LEU A 83 10.11 -2.26 -17.82
N THR A 84 11.26 -2.13 -18.49
CA THR A 84 11.36 -1.53 -19.83
C THR A 84 10.63 -2.38 -20.87
N ILE A 85 10.75 -3.70 -20.82
CA ILE A 85 9.97 -4.61 -21.66
C ILE A 85 8.47 -4.39 -21.49
N ILE A 86 7.99 -4.29 -20.25
CA ILE A 86 6.56 -4.04 -20.00
C ILE A 86 6.18 -2.69 -20.59
N GLN A 87 6.96 -1.63 -20.34
CA GLN A 87 6.69 -0.29 -20.85
C GLN A 87 6.63 -0.21 -22.38
N GLU A 88 7.56 -0.86 -23.09
CA GLU A 88 7.61 -0.86 -24.56
C GLU A 88 6.45 -1.63 -25.19
N THR A 89 5.92 -2.62 -24.48
CA THR A 89 4.89 -3.52 -25.01
C THR A 89 3.48 -3.17 -24.54
N ILE A 90 3.33 -2.27 -23.55
CA ILE A 90 2.04 -2.02 -22.86
C ILE A 90 0.93 -1.54 -23.79
N SER A 91 1.27 -0.74 -24.80
CA SER A 91 0.32 -0.19 -25.77
C SER A 91 -0.10 -1.18 -26.85
N ASP A 92 0.57 -2.33 -26.96
CA ASP A 92 0.28 -3.33 -27.98
C ASP A 92 -0.52 -4.50 -27.38
N GLU A 93 -1.75 -4.63 -27.87
CA GLU A 93 -2.70 -5.61 -27.37
C GLU A 93 -2.56 -7.02 -27.97
N THR A 94 -1.57 -7.25 -28.83
CA THR A 94 -1.34 -8.57 -29.40
C THR A 94 -1.03 -9.60 -28.30
N PHE A 95 -1.57 -10.81 -28.48
CA PHE A 95 -1.51 -11.87 -27.47
C PHE A 95 -0.10 -12.14 -26.94
N HIS A 96 0.91 -12.16 -27.82
CA HIS A 96 2.28 -12.46 -27.42
C HIS A 96 2.90 -11.36 -26.55
N TYR A 97 2.53 -10.10 -26.75
CA TYR A 97 3.01 -9.00 -25.91
C TYR A 97 2.28 -8.95 -24.57
N LYS A 98 0.96 -9.17 -24.52
CA LYS A 98 0.24 -9.36 -23.25
C LYS A 98 0.87 -10.47 -22.41
N LYS A 99 1.15 -11.63 -23.02
CA LYS A 99 1.86 -12.73 -22.34
C LYS A 99 3.25 -12.32 -21.86
N MET A 100 4.01 -11.60 -22.68
CA MET A 100 5.34 -11.11 -22.33
C MET A 100 5.32 -10.13 -21.15
N GLN A 101 4.33 -9.23 -21.08
CA GLN A 101 4.11 -8.33 -19.94
C GLN A 101 3.83 -9.11 -18.64
N ILE A 102 2.91 -10.08 -18.72
CA ILE A 102 2.50 -10.92 -17.57
C ILE A 102 3.69 -11.74 -17.07
N ASP A 103 4.45 -12.37 -17.97
CA ASP A 103 5.62 -13.19 -17.61
C ASP A 103 6.75 -12.32 -17.05
N ALA A 104 6.98 -11.12 -17.61
CA ALA A 104 7.97 -10.17 -17.09
C ALA A 104 7.59 -9.70 -15.67
N ALA A 105 6.33 -9.32 -15.45
CA ALA A 105 5.83 -8.94 -14.13
C ALA A 105 5.88 -10.10 -13.12
N ALA A 106 5.65 -11.34 -13.58
CA ALA A 106 5.81 -12.54 -12.75
C ALA A 106 7.27 -12.75 -12.34
N CYS A 107 8.23 -12.55 -13.26
CA CYS A 107 9.65 -12.61 -12.94
C CYS A 107 10.03 -11.54 -11.91
N LEU A 108 9.62 -10.29 -12.10
CA LEU A 108 9.84 -9.20 -11.13
C LEU A 108 9.35 -9.59 -9.73
N ARG A 109 8.11 -10.06 -9.61
CA ARG A 109 7.53 -10.49 -8.32
C ARG A 109 8.38 -11.57 -7.64
N GLN A 110 8.82 -12.58 -8.41
CA GLN A 110 9.62 -13.67 -7.86
C GLN A 110 11.00 -13.19 -7.45
N LEU A 111 11.69 -12.41 -8.29
CA LEU A 111 13.00 -11.85 -7.96
C LEU A 111 12.93 -10.97 -6.70
N ALA A 112 11.90 -10.14 -6.52
CA ALA A 112 11.71 -9.38 -5.28
C ALA A 112 11.43 -10.26 -4.05
N LEU A 113 10.84 -11.44 -4.22
CA LEU A 113 10.70 -12.39 -3.11
C LEU A 113 12.07 -12.97 -2.72
N TYR A 114 12.94 -13.25 -3.70
CA TYR A 114 14.30 -13.71 -3.45
C TYR A 114 15.17 -12.65 -2.79
N THR A 115 15.11 -11.38 -3.25
CA THR A 115 15.85 -10.28 -2.61
C THR A 115 15.49 -10.17 -1.13
N LYS A 116 14.20 -10.29 -0.80
CA LYS A 116 13.73 -10.37 0.59
C LYS A 116 14.33 -11.57 1.33
N GLN A 117 14.15 -12.79 0.81
CA GLN A 117 14.59 -14.03 1.48
C GLN A 117 16.10 -14.02 1.78
N ARG A 118 16.88 -13.37 0.92
CA ARG A 118 18.33 -13.28 0.99
C ARG A 118 18.85 -11.96 1.56
N ARG A 119 17.95 -11.03 1.93
CA ARG A 119 18.27 -9.69 2.44
C ARG A 119 19.22 -8.91 1.50
N ILE A 120 18.97 -9.01 0.20
CA ILE A 120 19.73 -8.29 -0.84
C ILE A 120 19.21 -6.85 -0.91
N HIS A 121 20.13 -5.89 -0.85
CA HIS A 121 19.82 -4.47 -1.02
C HIS A 121 20.05 -4.05 -2.48
N LEU A 122 19.00 -3.60 -3.16
CA LEU A 122 19.05 -3.14 -4.56
C LEU A 122 19.56 -1.70 -4.63
N LYS A 123 20.69 -1.47 -5.31
CA LYS A 123 21.34 -0.15 -5.35
C LYS A 123 20.48 0.91 -6.06
N GLU A 124 19.84 0.55 -7.16
CA GLU A 124 19.00 1.41 -8.01
C GLU A 124 17.51 1.31 -7.63
N THR A 125 17.23 1.17 -6.33
CA THR A 125 15.83 1.08 -5.83
C THR A 125 14.98 2.28 -6.25
N PRO A 126 15.43 3.55 -6.12
CA PRO A 126 14.64 4.70 -6.53
C PRO A 126 14.23 4.66 -8.00
N GLU A 127 15.16 4.32 -8.90
CA GLU A 127 14.94 4.23 -10.34
C GLU A 127 14.00 3.07 -10.69
N ILE A 128 14.18 1.91 -10.05
CA ILE A 128 13.29 0.75 -10.20
C ILE A 128 11.87 1.11 -9.80
N LEU A 129 11.69 1.80 -8.67
CA LEU A 129 10.37 2.19 -8.17
C LEU A 129 9.73 3.27 -9.04
N GLN A 130 10.50 4.24 -9.53
CA GLN A 130 10.00 5.25 -10.46
C GLN A 130 9.51 4.61 -11.76
N LYS A 131 10.30 3.71 -12.33
CA LYS A 131 9.91 2.97 -13.54
C LYS A 131 8.69 2.08 -13.30
N ALA A 132 8.57 1.46 -12.12
CA ALA A 132 7.37 0.71 -11.75
C ALA A 132 6.13 1.62 -11.65
N ALA A 133 6.27 2.83 -11.11
CA ALA A 133 5.19 3.82 -11.07
C ALA A 133 4.76 4.24 -12.48
N GLU A 134 5.73 4.55 -13.36
CA GLU A 134 5.45 4.88 -14.77
C GLU A 134 4.66 3.79 -15.48
N VAL A 135 5.02 2.52 -15.28
CA VAL A 135 4.34 1.38 -15.89
C VAL A 135 2.93 1.17 -15.30
N LEU A 136 2.77 1.27 -13.97
CA LEU A 136 1.48 1.08 -13.31
C LEU A 136 0.46 2.17 -13.69
N GLY A 137 0.95 3.40 -13.88
CA GLY A 137 0.14 4.57 -14.25
C GLY A 137 -0.34 4.60 -15.70
N LYS A 138 0.10 3.65 -16.55
CA LYS A 138 -0.42 3.50 -17.92
C LYS A 138 -1.65 2.60 -17.94
N ASP A 139 -2.54 2.81 -18.90
CA ASP A 139 -3.62 1.87 -19.20
C ASP A 139 -3.02 0.52 -19.63
N GLY A 140 -3.62 -0.57 -19.19
CA GLY A 140 -3.10 -1.90 -19.46
C GLY A 140 -3.81 -3.01 -18.68
N ASP A 141 -3.46 -4.25 -19.01
CA ASP A 141 -4.04 -5.45 -18.43
C ASP A 141 -3.83 -5.54 -16.91
N PHE A 142 -4.92 -5.70 -16.18
CA PHE A 142 -4.91 -5.87 -14.73
C PHE A 142 -4.12 -7.10 -14.28
N GLU A 143 -3.97 -8.14 -15.10
CA GLU A 143 -3.23 -9.35 -14.77
C GLU A 143 -1.72 -9.09 -14.57
N PHE A 144 -1.10 -8.28 -15.44
CA PHE A 144 0.30 -7.88 -15.22
C PHE A 144 0.38 -6.85 -14.09
N LYS A 145 -0.57 -5.89 -14.01
CA LYS A 145 -0.58 -4.88 -12.93
C LYS A 145 -0.65 -5.54 -11.57
N GLN A 146 -1.48 -6.56 -11.39
CA GLN A 146 -1.57 -7.36 -10.17
C GLN A 146 -0.20 -7.92 -9.75
N ARG A 147 0.55 -8.48 -10.69
CA ARG A 147 1.90 -9.04 -10.45
C ARG A 147 2.92 -7.94 -10.16
N LEU A 148 2.82 -6.81 -10.85
CA LEU A 148 3.70 -5.67 -10.64
C LEU A 148 3.46 -5.00 -9.27
N VAL A 149 2.22 -4.89 -8.81
CA VAL A 149 1.94 -4.45 -7.43
C VAL A 149 2.45 -5.47 -6.42
N ALA A 150 2.34 -6.78 -6.69
CA ALA A 150 2.92 -7.80 -5.81
C ALA A 150 4.46 -7.70 -5.73
N PHE A 151 5.12 -7.32 -6.83
CA PHE A 151 6.55 -6.98 -6.84
C PHE A 151 6.85 -5.80 -5.90
N VAL A 152 6.11 -4.68 -6.02
CA VAL A 152 6.26 -3.53 -5.13
C VAL A 152 5.99 -3.92 -3.67
N ALA A 153 4.95 -4.72 -3.42
CA ALA A 153 4.63 -5.21 -2.09
C ALA A 153 5.79 -6.03 -1.51
N ASN A 154 6.40 -6.92 -2.30
CA ASN A 154 7.55 -7.71 -1.86
C ASN A 154 8.76 -6.85 -1.49
N LEU A 155 9.07 -5.82 -2.30
CA LEU A 155 10.17 -4.89 -2.01
C LEU A 155 9.94 -4.07 -0.74
N SER A 156 8.70 -3.74 -0.41
CA SER A 156 8.37 -2.94 0.79
C SER A 156 8.51 -3.70 2.12
N ILE A 157 8.71 -5.02 2.07
CA ILE A 157 8.79 -5.88 3.25
C ILE A 157 10.20 -5.83 3.85
N ASP A 158 10.28 -5.68 5.17
CA ASP A 158 11.49 -5.85 5.99
C ASP A 158 12.68 -4.89 5.70
N ASP A 159 12.60 -3.99 4.71
CA ASP A 159 13.61 -2.95 4.45
C ASP A 159 13.04 -1.52 4.70
N PRO A 160 13.39 -0.85 5.82
CA PRO A 160 12.96 0.52 6.10
C PRO A 160 13.40 1.55 5.07
N GLY A 161 14.59 1.40 4.48
CA GLY A 161 15.12 2.34 3.49
C GLY A 161 14.31 2.29 2.20
N ILE A 162 13.94 1.09 1.75
CA ILE A 162 13.05 0.94 0.59
C ILE A 162 11.67 1.58 0.89
N ARG A 163 11.11 1.39 2.08
CA ARG A 163 9.83 2.02 2.46
C ARG A 163 9.91 3.54 2.45
N GLU A 164 11.01 4.12 2.94
CA GLU A 164 11.24 5.56 2.92
C GLU A 164 11.25 6.11 1.47
N VAL A 165 11.95 5.42 0.56
CA VAL A 165 11.97 5.77 -0.87
C VAL A 165 10.56 5.66 -1.48
N MET A 166 9.84 4.57 -1.21
CA MET A 166 8.47 4.38 -1.71
C MET A 166 7.51 5.48 -1.23
N VAL A 167 7.58 5.87 0.05
CA VAL A 167 6.73 6.92 0.60
C VAL A 167 7.00 8.28 -0.06
N ARG A 168 8.25 8.54 -0.47
CA ARG A 168 8.63 9.75 -1.20
C ARG A 168 8.17 9.75 -2.66
N ASN A 169 7.95 8.58 -3.25
CA ASN A 169 7.50 8.44 -4.63
C ASN A 169 5.97 8.63 -4.75
N SER A 170 5.55 9.87 -5.03
CA SER A 170 4.13 10.21 -5.12
C SER A 170 3.44 9.55 -6.33
N ASP A 171 4.15 9.34 -7.44
CA ASP A 171 3.60 8.69 -8.64
C ASP A 171 3.24 7.22 -8.34
N LEU A 172 4.10 6.54 -7.58
CA LEU A 172 3.86 5.17 -7.13
C LEU A 172 2.62 5.12 -6.22
N LEU A 173 2.53 6.02 -5.24
CA LEU A 173 1.40 6.06 -4.30
C LEU A 173 0.09 6.45 -4.99
N ASN A 174 0.12 7.36 -5.97
CA ASN A 174 -1.04 7.68 -6.81
C ASN A 174 -1.46 6.46 -7.63
N SER A 175 -0.52 5.73 -8.25
CA SER A 175 -0.85 4.49 -8.97
C SER A 175 -1.49 3.45 -8.05
N MET A 176 -1.05 3.34 -6.78
CA MET A 176 -1.68 2.46 -5.79
C MET A 176 -3.09 2.93 -5.42
N LYS A 177 -3.27 4.24 -5.22
CA LYS A 177 -4.58 4.85 -4.95
C LYS A 177 -5.55 4.53 -6.09
N ASP A 178 -5.15 4.83 -7.32
CA ASP A 178 -5.97 4.65 -8.51
C ASP A 178 -6.35 3.18 -8.71
N LEU A 179 -5.40 2.26 -8.51
CA LEU A 179 -5.66 0.82 -8.56
C LEU A 179 -6.62 0.36 -7.47
N LEU A 180 -6.51 0.87 -6.25
CA LEU A 180 -7.42 0.49 -5.18
C LEU A 180 -8.84 1.00 -5.47
N GLU A 181 -8.98 2.25 -5.92
CA GLU A 181 -10.25 2.88 -6.28
C GLU A 181 -10.98 2.19 -7.44
N HIS A 182 -10.24 1.79 -8.48
CA HIS A 182 -10.85 1.39 -9.76
C HIS A 182 -10.69 -0.09 -10.11
N ALA A 183 -9.81 -0.85 -9.44
CA ALA A 183 -9.69 -2.28 -9.71
C ALA A 183 -10.77 -3.07 -8.95
N ASP A 184 -11.54 -3.86 -9.70
CA ASP A 184 -12.53 -4.79 -9.13
C ASP A 184 -11.94 -6.15 -8.76
N GLN A 185 -10.64 -6.36 -9.02
CA GLN A 185 -9.98 -7.63 -8.75
C GLN A 185 -9.50 -7.72 -7.32
N SER A 186 -10.05 -8.67 -6.55
CA SER A 186 -9.66 -8.93 -5.16
C SER A 186 -8.15 -9.07 -4.96
N ALA A 187 -7.46 -9.72 -5.90
CA ALA A 187 -6.02 -9.94 -5.79
C ALA A 187 -5.19 -8.66 -5.95
N ILE A 188 -5.67 -7.66 -6.70
CA ILE A 188 -5.04 -6.34 -6.78
C ILE A 188 -5.22 -5.62 -5.45
N ASN A 189 -6.45 -5.59 -4.92
CA ASN A 189 -6.75 -4.97 -3.62
C ASN A 189 -5.87 -5.55 -2.50
N GLU A 190 -5.70 -6.87 -2.45
CA GLU A 190 -4.82 -7.53 -1.50
C GLU A 190 -3.37 -7.04 -1.60
N ASN A 191 -2.84 -6.91 -2.82
CA ASN A 191 -1.45 -6.51 -3.03
C ASN A 191 -1.25 -5.02 -2.75
N VAL A 192 -2.17 -4.16 -3.17
CA VAL A 192 -2.12 -2.71 -2.88
C VAL A 192 -2.20 -2.48 -1.37
N LEU A 193 -3.13 -3.14 -0.68
CA LEU A 193 -3.23 -3.05 0.77
C LEU A 193 -2.02 -3.64 1.48
N ALA A 194 -1.34 -4.63 0.89
CA ALA A 194 -0.06 -5.11 1.42
C ALA A 194 1.02 -4.02 1.33
N VAL A 195 1.10 -3.27 0.23
CA VAL A 195 2.02 -2.10 0.12
C VAL A 195 1.71 -1.10 1.23
N PHE A 196 0.47 -0.58 1.31
CA PHE A 196 0.11 0.41 2.33
C PHE A 196 0.31 -0.10 3.76
N PHE A 197 -0.05 -1.36 4.03
CA PHE A 197 0.19 -2.00 5.32
C PHE A 197 1.68 -1.99 5.69
N ASN A 198 2.56 -2.38 4.76
CA ASN A 198 4.00 -2.41 5.01
C ASN A 198 4.56 -0.99 5.22
N LEU A 199 4.16 -0.03 4.39
CA LEU A 199 4.58 1.38 4.53
C LEU A 199 4.13 1.98 5.87
N SER A 200 2.93 1.64 6.34
CA SER A 200 2.37 2.15 7.61
C SER A 200 3.09 1.63 8.87
N MET A 201 4.01 0.67 8.73
CA MET A 201 4.80 0.19 9.88
C MET A 201 5.70 1.28 10.48
N ASP A 202 6.10 2.26 9.68
CA ASP A 202 6.76 3.47 10.17
C ASP A 202 5.72 4.53 10.52
N VAL A 203 5.57 4.79 11.84
CA VAL A 203 4.60 5.74 12.38
C VAL A 203 4.80 7.15 11.82
N GLN A 204 6.04 7.55 11.53
CA GLN A 204 6.36 8.90 11.04
C GLN A 204 5.84 9.13 9.62
N GLN A 205 5.65 8.06 8.84
CA GLN A 205 5.17 8.17 7.46
C GLN A 205 3.65 8.07 7.33
N THR A 206 2.95 7.68 8.41
CA THR A 206 1.50 7.39 8.39
C THR A 206 0.66 8.55 7.89
N GLN A 207 0.99 9.79 8.28
CA GLN A 207 0.26 10.99 7.85
C GLN A 207 0.42 11.26 6.35
N ARG A 208 1.59 10.99 5.78
CA ARG A 208 1.84 11.11 4.34
C ARG A 208 1.11 10.01 3.58
N ILE A 209 1.20 8.77 4.05
CA ILE A 209 0.55 7.61 3.43
C ILE A 209 -0.98 7.76 3.41
N LEU A 210 -1.58 8.26 4.50
CA LEU A 210 -3.03 8.44 4.61
C LEU A 210 -3.63 9.27 3.46
N LYS A 211 -2.88 10.25 2.93
CA LYS A 211 -3.33 11.10 1.82
C LYS A 211 -3.59 10.33 0.52
N PHE A 212 -2.99 9.15 0.37
CA PHE A 212 -3.12 8.30 -0.81
C PHE A 212 -4.06 7.11 -0.57
N ILE A 213 -4.62 6.96 0.62
CA ILE A 213 -5.56 5.88 0.92
C ILE A 213 -6.97 6.34 0.57
N PRO A 214 -7.64 5.72 -0.42
CA PRO A 214 -9.04 5.97 -0.70
C PRO A 214 -9.91 5.40 0.43
N MET A 215 -10.27 6.25 1.40
CA MET A 215 -10.93 5.81 2.64
C MET A 215 -12.25 5.06 2.40
N GLN A 216 -13.06 5.50 1.45
CA GLN A 216 -14.31 4.82 1.10
C GLN A 216 -14.05 3.39 0.61
N ARG A 217 -13.05 3.22 -0.24
CA ARG A 217 -12.68 1.90 -0.74
C ARG A 217 -12.09 1.01 0.34
N LEU A 218 -11.34 1.57 1.28
CA LEU A 218 -10.85 0.82 2.45
C LEU A 218 -12.01 0.31 3.32
N ILE A 219 -13.05 1.13 3.50
CA ILE A 219 -14.30 0.76 4.18
C ILE A 219 -14.99 -0.41 3.44
N ASP A 220 -15.12 -0.31 2.11
CA ASP A 220 -15.72 -1.38 1.29
C ASP A 220 -14.95 -2.69 1.41
N VAL A 221 -13.61 -2.64 1.44
CA VAL A 221 -12.78 -3.84 1.63
C VAL A 221 -13.01 -4.47 3.00
N LEU A 222 -13.13 -3.68 4.07
CA LEU A 222 -13.40 -4.20 5.42
C LEU A 222 -14.78 -4.89 5.51
N LEU A 223 -15.76 -4.41 4.75
CA LEU A 223 -17.10 -4.99 4.67
C LEU A 223 -17.10 -6.25 3.79
N ASN A 224 -16.56 -6.16 2.58
CA ASN A 224 -16.85 -7.10 1.48
C ASN A 224 -15.61 -7.78 0.89
N GLY A 225 -14.40 -7.39 1.28
CA GLY A 225 -13.16 -7.93 0.73
C GLY A 225 -12.87 -9.39 1.11
N SER A 226 -11.88 -9.99 0.45
CA SER A 226 -11.36 -11.31 0.83
C SER A 226 -10.83 -11.31 2.27
N PRO A 227 -10.73 -12.47 2.93
CA PRO A 227 -10.13 -12.56 4.27
C PRO A 227 -8.75 -11.89 4.36
N LYS A 228 -7.91 -12.11 3.35
CA LYS A 228 -6.58 -11.50 3.26
C LYS A 228 -6.62 -9.99 3.04
N ALA A 229 -7.57 -9.48 2.25
CA ALA A 229 -7.74 -8.03 2.08
C ALA A 229 -8.22 -7.38 3.39
N LYS A 230 -9.20 -7.97 4.08
CA LYS A 230 -9.69 -7.52 5.39
C LYS A 230 -8.59 -7.50 6.44
N TYR A 231 -7.77 -8.56 6.49
CA TYR A 231 -6.60 -8.64 7.35
C TYR A 231 -5.63 -7.46 7.15
N ARG A 232 -5.29 -7.17 5.88
CA ARG A 232 -4.39 -6.07 5.53
C ARG A 232 -5.02 -4.70 5.83
N ALA A 233 -6.30 -4.51 5.52
CA ALA A 233 -7.03 -3.28 5.81
C ALA A 233 -7.11 -2.99 7.32
N ALA A 234 -7.51 -3.97 8.13
CA ALA A 234 -7.55 -3.81 9.59
C ALA A 234 -6.14 -3.59 10.17
N GLY A 235 -5.13 -4.27 9.61
CA GLY A 235 -3.74 -4.07 9.97
C GLY A 235 -3.21 -2.67 9.66
N LEU A 236 -3.59 -2.13 8.50
CA LEU A 236 -3.25 -0.78 8.06
C LEU A 236 -3.86 0.25 9.02
N LEU A 237 -5.16 0.16 9.31
CA LEU A 237 -5.81 1.04 10.29
C LEU A 237 -5.16 0.97 11.67
N LYS A 238 -4.84 -0.24 12.14
CA LYS A 238 -4.13 -0.43 13.42
C LYS A 238 -2.78 0.30 13.44
N ASN A 239 -2.04 0.24 12.33
CA ASN A 239 -0.74 0.92 12.22
C ASN A 239 -0.90 2.44 12.13
N LEU A 240 -1.85 2.94 11.34
CA LEU A 240 -2.15 4.38 11.25
C LEU A 240 -2.53 4.95 12.63
N LEU A 241 -3.33 4.23 13.42
CA LEU A 241 -3.71 4.61 14.78
C LEU A 241 -2.59 4.52 15.82
N LYS A 242 -1.36 4.11 15.44
CA LYS A 242 -0.19 4.34 16.31
C LYS A 242 0.23 5.81 16.31
N ASN A 243 -0.11 6.55 15.25
CA ASN A 243 0.05 7.99 15.22
C ASN A 243 -1.18 8.64 15.88
N ILE A 244 -0.96 9.27 17.03
CA ILE A 244 -2.02 9.91 17.82
C ILE A 244 -2.70 11.06 17.07
N GLU A 245 -1.98 11.74 16.18
CA GLU A 245 -2.52 12.84 15.36
C GLU A 245 -3.59 12.36 14.38
N LEU A 246 -3.58 11.07 14.03
CA LEU A 246 -4.56 10.47 13.13
C LEU A 246 -5.80 9.94 13.86
N HIS A 247 -5.81 9.96 15.20
CA HIS A 247 -6.94 9.43 15.99
C HIS A 247 -8.22 10.18 15.67
N ASP A 248 -8.21 11.51 15.76
CA ASP A 248 -9.42 12.32 15.54
C ASP A 248 -9.91 12.23 14.10
N VAL A 249 -9.00 12.27 13.13
CA VAL A 249 -9.31 12.16 11.70
C VAL A 249 -10.01 10.82 11.40
N LEU A 250 -9.43 9.72 11.87
CA LEU A 250 -9.99 8.38 11.64
C LEU A 250 -11.26 8.16 12.46
N SER A 251 -11.33 8.61 13.72
CA SER A 251 -12.53 8.48 14.55
C SER A 251 -13.74 9.22 14.00
N ARG A 252 -13.53 10.32 13.28
CA ARG A 252 -14.59 11.11 12.63
C ARG A 252 -14.88 10.67 11.19
N THR A 253 -14.09 9.76 10.64
CA THR A 253 -14.37 9.21 9.30
C THR A 253 -15.65 8.39 9.35
N GLU A 254 -16.65 8.79 8.56
CA GLU A 254 -17.94 8.14 8.51
C GLU A 254 -17.80 6.64 8.16
N SER A 255 -18.67 5.81 8.73
CA SER A 255 -18.74 4.35 8.51
C SER A 255 -17.50 3.51 8.83
N ILE A 256 -16.33 4.10 9.12
CA ILE A 256 -15.11 3.33 9.41
C ILE A 256 -15.30 2.42 10.64
N ARG A 257 -15.97 2.92 11.68
CA ARG A 257 -16.26 2.16 12.90
C ARG A 257 -17.17 0.97 12.61
N GLU A 258 -18.17 1.16 11.77
CA GLU A 258 -19.12 0.10 11.38
C GLU A 258 -18.43 -0.97 10.52
N ALA A 259 -17.61 -0.55 9.56
CA ALA A 259 -16.77 -1.44 8.76
C ALA A 259 -15.79 -2.25 9.62
N VAL A 260 -15.13 -1.62 10.59
CA VAL A 260 -14.22 -2.34 11.49
C VAL A 260 -15.01 -3.28 12.42
N ALA A 261 -16.19 -2.88 12.92
CA ALA A 261 -17.07 -3.75 13.70
C ALA A 261 -17.52 -4.98 12.89
N HIS A 262 -17.83 -4.79 11.60
CA HIS A 262 -18.14 -5.88 10.69
C HIS A 262 -16.95 -6.83 10.51
N ALA A 263 -15.74 -6.29 10.29
CA ALA A 263 -14.52 -7.08 10.18
C ALA A 263 -14.19 -7.82 11.49
N MET A 264 -14.48 -7.22 12.65
CA MET A 264 -14.36 -7.87 13.96
C MET A 264 -15.35 -9.02 14.13
N ALA A 265 -16.59 -8.89 13.62
CA ALA A 265 -17.61 -9.92 13.77
C ALA A 265 -17.43 -11.08 12.78
N ARG A 266 -16.93 -10.81 11.57
CA ARG A 266 -16.91 -11.77 10.44
C ARG A 266 -15.52 -12.10 9.89
N GLY A 267 -14.46 -11.53 10.45
CA GLY A 267 -13.07 -11.82 10.06
C GLY A 267 -12.55 -13.13 10.63
N ASP A 268 -11.42 -13.59 10.09
CA ASP A 268 -10.60 -14.65 10.70
C ASP A 268 -9.96 -14.16 12.01
N ASP A 269 -9.37 -15.08 12.78
CA ASP A 269 -8.87 -14.81 14.14
C ASP A 269 -7.91 -13.61 14.19
N GLU A 270 -6.97 -13.52 13.25
CA GLU A 270 -6.02 -12.42 13.22
C GLU A 270 -6.68 -11.09 12.79
N THR A 271 -7.63 -11.13 11.84
CA THR A 271 -8.42 -9.96 11.44
C THR A 271 -9.26 -9.45 12.61
N ARG A 272 -9.93 -10.35 13.35
CA ARG A 272 -10.72 -9.99 14.54
C ARG A 272 -9.85 -9.31 15.58
N GLN A 273 -8.68 -9.87 15.89
CA GLN A 273 -7.76 -9.27 16.85
C GLN A 273 -7.33 -7.85 16.44
N ARG A 274 -7.00 -7.63 15.16
CA ARG A 274 -6.63 -6.32 14.63
C ARG A 274 -7.81 -5.34 14.70
N ALA A 275 -8.99 -5.78 14.27
CA ALA A 275 -10.21 -4.97 14.28
C ALA A 275 -10.64 -4.58 15.70
N THR A 276 -10.57 -5.48 16.68
CA THR A 276 -10.83 -5.18 18.09
C THR A 276 -9.90 -4.08 18.61
N SER A 277 -8.61 -4.17 18.28
CA SER A 277 -7.63 -3.13 18.67
C SER A 277 -7.97 -1.77 18.06
N VAL A 278 -8.40 -1.74 16.79
CA VAL A 278 -8.79 -0.52 16.10
C VAL A 278 -10.04 0.09 16.73
N LEU A 279 -11.10 -0.69 16.94
CA LEU A 279 -12.36 -0.21 17.54
C LEU A 279 -12.15 0.38 18.92
N LYS A 280 -11.38 -0.31 19.78
CA LYS A 280 -11.07 0.19 21.13
C LYS A 280 -10.45 1.59 21.09
N THR A 281 -9.50 1.81 20.18
CA THR A 281 -8.86 3.12 20.02
C THR A 281 -9.85 4.16 19.50
N LEU A 282 -10.62 3.84 18.46
CA LEU A 282 -11.57 4.78 17.86
C LEU A 282 -12.66 5.22 18.86
N GLU A 283 -13.24 4.27 19.60
CA GLU A 283 -14.24 4.52 20.64
C GLU A 283 -13.66 5.31 21.82
N GLY A 284 -12.44 4.98 22.25
CA GLY A 284 -11.75 5.70 23.31
C GLY A 284 -11.47 7.16 22.94
N THR A 285 -11.14 7.45 21.69
CA THR A 285 -10.98 8.82 21.19
C THR A 285 -12.31 9.56 21.17
N LEU A 286 -13.38 8.96 20.61
CA LEU A 286 -14.70 9.60 20.58
C LEU A 286 -15.23 9.95 21.98
N ARG A 287 -15.05 9.05 22.96
CA ARG A 287 -15.44 9.31 24.36
C ARG A 287 -14.67 10.48 24.97
N ARG A 288 -13.36 10.57 24.71
CA ARG A 288 -12.52 11.70 25.18
C ARG A 288 -12.94 13.02 24.53
N SER A 289 -13.25 13.00 23.23
CA SER A 289 -13.74 14.19 22.52
C SER A 289 -15.09 14.65 23.07
N ALA A 290 -16.02 13.73 23.34
CA ALA A 290 -17.33 14.04 23.93
C ALA A 290 -17.22 14.61 25.35
N ALA A 291 -16.39 14.01 26.21
CA ALA A 291 -16.16 14.50 27.58
C ALA A 291 -15.56 15.92 27.59
N SER A 292 -14.63 16.21 26.67
CA SER A 292 -14.03 17.54 26.55
C SER A 292 -15.06 18.60 26.11
N GLN A 293 -16.01 18.22 25.24
CA GLN A 293 -17.10 19.11 24.81
C GLN A 293 -18.11 19.38 25.93
N GLU A 294 -18.41 18.38 26.77
CA GLU A 294 -19.29 18.55 27.93
C GLU A 294 -18.68 19.46 29.01
N GLU A 295 -17.37 19.36 29.24
CA GLU A 295 -16.64 20.26 30.16
C GLU A 295 -16.61 21.70 29.66
N ASP A 296 -16.36 21.93 28.37
CA ASP A 296 -16.39 23.27 27.76
C ASP A 296 -17.81 23.87 27.77
N HIS A 297 -18.84 23.09 27.43
CA HIS A 297 -20.23 23.55 27.51
C HIS A 297 -20.66 23.87 28.95
N GLY A 298 -20.24 23.05 29.93
CA GLY A 298 -20.48 23.30 31.35
C GLY A 298 -19.78 24.56 31.87
N ALA A 299 -18.55 24.81 31.42
CA ALA A 299 -17.79 26.02 31.76
C ALA A 299 -18.45 27.29 31.20
N VAL A 300 -18.93 27.26 29.95
CA VAL A 300 -19.63 28.38 29.31
C VAL A 300 -20.98 28.65 29.98
N GLN A 301 -21.75 27.63 30.35
CA GLN A 301 -22.99 27.78 31.10
C GLN A 301 -22.74 28.33 32.52
N SER A 302 -21.69 27.87 33.20
CA SER A 302 -21.28 28.38 34.51
C SER A 302 -20.84 29.85 34.44
N ALA A 303 -20.07 30.24 33.42
CA ALA A 303 -19.69 31.64 33.18
C ALA A 303 -20.90 32.52 32.88
N SER A 304 -21.83 32.07 32.05
CA SER A 304 -23.08 32.78 31.75
C SER A 304 -23.95 32.96 33.01
N THR A 305 -24.03 31.95 33.86
CA THR A 305 -24.75 32.01 35.13
C THR A 305 -24.09 32.98 36.11
N ARG A 306 -22.74 33.06 36.14
CA ARG A 306 -22.01 34.04 36.95
C ARG A 306 -22.19 35.46 36.45
N LEU A 307 -22.19 35.69 35.14
CA LEU A 307 -22.44 37.02 34.56
C LEU A 307 -23.87 37.51 34.84
N LEU A 308 -24.88 36.62 34.78
CA LEU A 308 -26.24 36.94 35.21
C LEU A 308 -26.29 37.27 36.71
N LYS A 309 -25.58 36.53 37.57
CA LYS A 309 -25.50 36.85 39.02
C LYS A 309 -24.78 38.18 39.30
N VAL A 310 -23.73 38.53 38.56
CA VAL A 310 -23.02 39.81 38.70
C VAL A 310 -23.87 40.97 38.17
N GLY A 311 -24.59 40.79 37.06
CA GLY A 311 -25.55 41.79 36.56
C GLY A 311 -26.72 42.04 37.52
N ILE A 312 -27.19 41.00 38.22
CA ILE A 312 -28.21 41.15 39.27
C ILE A 312 -27.63 41.81 40.53
N LEU A 313 -26.35 41.58 40.87
CA LEU A 313 -25.68 42.21 42.02
C LEU A 313 -25.23 43.66 41.77
N GLN A 314 -25.03 44.07 40.51
CA GLN A 314 -24.76 45.46 40.15
C GLN A 314 -26.04 46.29 39.86
N GLY A 315 -27.22 45.67 39.88
CA GLY A 315 -28.52 46.33 39.70
C GLY A 315 -29.13 46.96 40.96
N THR A 316 -28.42 46.98 42.10
CA THR A 316 -29.00 47.43 43.40
C THR A 316 -28.29 48.62 44.04
N VAL A 317 -27.66 49.50 43.27
CA VAL A 317 -27.24 50.82 43.77
C VAL A 317 -27.61 51.92 42.78
N ALA A 318 -28.83 52.45 42.92
CA ALA A 318 -29.13 53.88 42.79
C ALA A 318 -30.65 54.10 43.02
N GLY A 319 -31.03 54.33 44.28
CA GLY A 319 -32.31 54.90 44.63
C GLY A 319 -32.09 56.10 45.52
N SER A 320 -31.99 57.30 44.93
CA SER A 320 -32.54 58.57 45.44
C SER A 320 -32.02 59.77 44.63
N ALA A 321 -32.89 60.35 43.82
CA ALA A 321 -33.22 61.79 43.74
C ALA A 321 -33.72 62.17 42.34
N GLU A 322 -34.90 62.79 42.33
CA GLU A 322 -35.52 63.60 41.26
C GLU A 322 -34.49 64.55 40.59
N GLU A 323 -34.61 65.00 39.34
CA GLU A 323 -35.76 65.66 38.71
C GLU A 323 -35.43 65.97 37.22
N ALA A 324 -36.46 65.97 36.35
CA ALA A 324 -36.65 66.74 35.11
C ALA A 324 -35.63 66.73 33.93
N GLY A 325 -36.16 66.50 32.71
CA GLY A 325 -35.56 67.07 31.48
C GLY A 325 -35.72 66.23 30.21
N GLU A 326 -36.60 66.67 29.32
CA GLU A 326 -36.85 66.18 27.96
C GLU A 326 -35.59 66.14 27.07
N ALA A 327 -35.50 65.15 26.14
CA ALA A 327 -35.41 65.38 24.69
C ALA A 327 -34.89 64.14 23.91
N SER A 328 -35.75 63.65 23.00
CA SER A 328 -35.47 63.30 21.59
C SER A 328 -34.08 62.76 21.19
N GLY A 329 -34.05 61.54 20.63
CA GLY A 329 -32.97 61.11 19.74
C GLY A 329 -33.10 59.67 19.23
N HIS A 330 -33.75 59.49 18.08
CA HIS A 330 -33.68 58.27 17.27
C HIS A 330 -32.24 57.93 16.87
N VAL A 331 -31.80 56.67 16.99
CA VAL A 331 -31.09 55.96 15.90
C VAL A 331 -31.45 54.47 15.98
N ASN A 332 -31.81 53.94 14.82
CA ASN A 332 -32.27 52.60 14.52
C ASN A 332 -31.10 51.79 13.87
N VAL A 333 -31.32 50.48 13.66
CA VAL A 333 -30.66 49.61 12.64
C VAL A 333 -29.33 48.95 13.07
N MET A 334 -29.03 47.65 12.85
CA MET A 334 -29.72 46.45 12.33
C MET A 334 -28.91 45.23 12.80
N LEU A 335 -29.59 44.09 13.01
CA LEU A 335 -28.96 42.78 12.87
C LEU A 335 -28.84 42.41 11.38
N CYS A 336 -27.66 41.92 10.99
CA CYS A 336 -27.47 40.82 10.06
C CYS A 336 -26.45 39.86 10.66
#